data_AF-A0AAW4YGK1-F1
#
_entry.id   AF-A0AAW4YGK1-F1
#
_cell.length_a   1.000
_cell.length_b   1.000
_cell.length_c   1.000
_cell.angle_alpha   90.00
_cell.angle_beta   90.00
_cell.angle_gamma   90.00
#
_symmetry.space_group_name_H-M   'P 1'
#
loop_
_entity.id
_entity.type
_entity.pdbx_description
1 polymer ?
#
loop_
_entity_poly.entity_id
_entity_poly.type
_entity_poly.pdbx_seq_one_letter_code
_entity_poly.pdbx_strand_id
1 'polypeptide(L)' 'MVDADGYTPIAGSPLLDAASFAGWTGFDTVTYIGAFDGSTNWMSGWTNFDPQNAKY' A
#
# COMPACT_ATOMS: atom_id res chain seq x y z
N MET A 1 -2.96 -2.52 11.61
CA MET A 1 -1.61 -3.11 11.79
C MET A 1 -0.96 -3.22 10.42
N VAL A 2 0.37 -3.25 10.37
CA VAL A 2 1.17 -3.36 9.14
C VAL A 2 2.07 -4.59 9.23
N ASP A 3 2.56 -5.06 8.09
CA ASP A 3 3.44 -6.22 7.98
C ASP A 3 4.83 -5.94 8.56
N ALA A 4 5.71 -6.94 8.56
CA ALA A 4 7.07 -6.86 9.09
C ALA A 4 7.93 -5.79 8.39
N ASP A 5 7.59 -5.41 7.15
CA ASP A 5 8.24 -4.30 6.45
C ASP A 5 7.90 -2.93 7.04
N GLY A 6 6.87 -2.84 7.89
CA GLY A 6 6.44 -1.61 8.57
C GLY A 6 5.54 -0.70 7.73
N TYR A 7 5.20 -1.09 6.50
CA TYR A 7 4.48 -0.22 5.55
C TYR A 7 3.27 -0.89 4.92
N THR A 8 3.31 -2.21 4.73
CA THR A 8 2.27 -2.93 4.01
C THR A 8 1.08 -3.20 4.93
N PRO A 9 -0.15 -2.79 4.59
CA PRO A 9 -1.32 -3.07 5.41
C PRO A 9 -1.62 -4.58 5.44
N ILE A 10 -2.03 -5.08 6.60
CA ILE A 10 -2.41 -6.50 6.76
C ILE A 10 -3.92 -6.69 6.78
N ALA A 11 -4.36 -7.96 6.77
CA ALA A 11 -5.77 -8.35 6.81
C ALA A 11 -6.56 -7.59 7.90
N GLY A 12 -7.75 -7.10 7.52
CA GLY A 12 -8.60 -6.27 8.37
C GLY A 12 -8.25 -4.79 8.38
N SER A 13 -7.24 -4.36 7.62
CA SER A 13 -6.97 -2.93 7.39
C SER A 13 -8.00 -2.33 6.42
N PRO A 14 -8.65 -1.20 6.75
CA PRO A 14 -9.58 -0.53 5.84
C PRO A 14 -8.90 0.04 4.59
N LEU A 15 -7.56 0.14 4.59
CA LEU A 15 -6.79 0.49 3.38
C LEU A 15 -6.90 -0.57 2.27
N LEU A 16 -7.31 -1.80 2.61
CA LEU A 16 -7.49 -2.90 1.67
C LEU A 16 -8.89 -2.95 1.04
N ASP A 17 -9.80 -2.06 1.45
CA ASP A 17 -11.18 -2.03 0.94
C ASP A 17 -11.32 -1.20 -0.36
N ALA A 18 -10.20 -0.79 -0.96
CA ALA A 18 -10.12 0.16 -2.07
C ALA A 18 -10.84 1.50 -1.79
N ALA A 19 -10.93 2.36 -2.79
CA ALA A 19 -11.63 3.64 -2.65
C ALA A 19 -13.15 3.44 -2.67
N SER A 20 -13.86 4.06 -1.72
CA SER A 20 -15.31 4.12 -1.72
C SER A 20 -15.81 5.45 -2.29
N PHE A 21 -16.59 5.37 -3.37
CA PHE A 21 -17.27 6.52 -3.98
C PHE A 21 -18.78 6.52 -3.72
N ALA A 22 -19.23 5.82 -2.68
CA ALA A 22 -20.65 5.73 -2.34
C ALA A 22 -21.27 7.12 -2.15
N GLY A 23 -22.29 7.45 -2.94
CA GLY A 23 -22.98 8.74 -2.89
C GLY A 23 -22.35 9.85 -3.75
N TRP A 24 -21.27 9.57 -4.49
CA TRP A 24 -20.62 10.51 -5.39
C TRP A 24 -20.86 10.13 -6.86
N THR A 25 -21.00 11.13 -7.72
CA THR A 25 -21.11 10.95 -9.17
C THR A 25 -19.86 11.45 -9.87
N GLY A 26 -19.56 10.90 -11.05
CA GLY A 26 -18.39 11.31 -11.85
C GLY A 26 -17.08 10.59 -11.53
N PHE A 27 -17.12 9.52 -10.72
CA PHE A 27 -15.97 8.66 -10.44
C PHE A 27 -16.26 7.21 -10.86
N ASP A 28 -15.25 6.56 -11.44
CA ASP A 28 -15.28 5.13 -11.70
C ASP A 28 -14.89 4.36 -10.44
N THR A 29 -15.69 3.36 -10.09
CA THR A 29 -15.33 2.41 -9.03
C THR A 29 -14.43 1.33 -9.62
N VAL A 30 -13.19 1.25 -9.11
CA VAL A 30 -12.20 0.25 -9.52
C VAL A 30 -11.72 -0.53 -8.30
N THR A 31 -11.30 -1.77 -8.52
CA THR A 31 -10.72 -2.63 -7.47
C THR A 31 -9.25 -2.34 -7.21
N TYR A 32 -8.70 -1.30 -7.84
CA TYR A 32 -7.30 -0.95 -7.70
C TYR A 32 -7.05 -0.35 -6.31
N ILE A 33 -6.11 -0.95 -5.59
CA ILE A 33 -5.60 -0.47 -4.30
C ILE A 33 -4.19 0.03 -4.59
N GLY A 34 -3.84 1.20 -4.06
CA GLY A 34 -2.70 2.02 -4.50
C GLY A 34 -1.31 1.42 -4.28
N ALA A 35 -0.39 2.21 -3.73
CA ALA A 35 1.01 1.84 -3.62
C ALA A 35 1.31 0.67 -2.65
N PHE A 36 0.35 0.34 -1.79
CA PHE A 36 0.44 -0.68 -0.75
C PHE A 36 -0.87 -1.47 -0.69
N ASP A 37 -0.99 -2.52 -1.50
CA ASP A 37 -2.22 -3.29 -1.67
C ASP A 37 -2.31 -4.55 -0.79
N GLY A 38 -1.35 -4.73 0.12
CA GLY A 38 -1.22 -5.94 0.95
C GLY A 38 -0.37 -7.05 0.33
N SER A 39 -0.04 -6.96 -0.96
CA SER A 39 0.84 -7.89 -1.70
C SER A 39 2.02 -7.20 -2.36
N THR A 40 1.82 -5.97 -2.81
CA THR A 40 2.76 -5.13 -3.55
C THR A 40 3.09 -3.94 -2.68
N ASN A 41 4.38 -3.72 -2.47
CA ASN A 41 4.92 -2.53 -1.85
C ASN A 41 5.75 -1.79 -2.90
N TRP A 42 5.27 -0.65 -3.36
CA TRP A 42 5.91 0.13 -4.42
C TRP A 42 7.29 0.64 -4.07
N MET A 43 7.66 0.67 -2.80
CA MET A 43 8.99 1.10 -2.35
C MET A 43 10.05 0.00 -2.52
N SER A 44 9.61 -1.25 -2.75
CA SER A 44 10.50 -2.40 -2.85
C SER A 44 11.49 -2.27 -4.01
N GLY A 45 12.76 -2.53 -3.73
CA GLY A 45 13.83 -2.62 -4.73
C GLY A 45 14.52 -1.32 -5.14
N TRP A 46 14.02 -0.14 -4.75
CA TRP A 46 14.67 1.14 -5.07
C TRP A 46 14.75 2.12 -3.90
N THR A 47 13.92 1.95 -2.87
CA THR A 47 14.08 2.72 -1.64
C THR A 47 15.06 2.02 -0.70
N ASN A 48 15.77 2.81 0.09
CA ASN A 48 16.62 2.32 1.16
C ASN A 48 16.45 3.21 2.39
N PHE A 49 15.88 2.64 3.44
CA PHE A 49 15.66 3.33 4.71
C PHE A 49 16.77 3.06 5.74
N ASP A 50 17.76 2.23 5.38
CA ASP A 50 18.97 1.99 6.17
C ASP A 50 20.24 2.13 5.30
N PRO A 51 20.50 3.35 4.79
CA PRO A 51 21.64 3.60 3.91
C PRO A 51 22.99 3.38 4.59
N GLN A 52 23.05 3.52 5.91
CA GLN A 52 24.27 3.35 6.69
C GLN A 52 24.72 1.89 6.81
N ASN A 53 23.81 0.92 6.71
CA ASN A 53 24.12 -0.51 6.77
C ASN A 53 24.03 -1.23 5.41
N ALA A 54 23.67 -0.52 4.34
CA ALA A 54 23.54 -1.11 3.00
C ALA A 54 24.91 -1.43 2.38
N LYS A 55 25.04 -2.65 1.86
CA LYS A 55 26.15 -3.06 1.00
C LYS A 55 25.76 -2.87 -0.46
N TYR A 56 26.47 -1.97 -1.14
CA TYR A 56 26.34 -1.72 -2.58
C TYR A 56 27.28 -2.62 -3.38
#